data_AF-V3Z7T6-F1
#
_entry.id   AF-V3Z7T6-F1
#
_cell.length_a   1.000
_cell.length_b   1.000
_cell.length_c   1.000
_cell.angle_alpha   90.00
_cell.angle_beta   90.00
_cell.angle_gamma   90.00
#
_symmetry.space_group_name_H-M   'P 1'
#
loop_
_entity.id
_entity.type
_entity.pdbx_description
1 polymer ?
#
loop_
_entity_poly.entity_id
_entity_poly.type
_entity_poly.pdbx_seq_one_letter_code
_entity_poly.pdbx_strand_id
1 'polypeptide(L)'
;MANKFGLGSLSLETTKPNTTAWINKAKPYFLDQIGDILQGDLDMNNFSITNLKSPENDNDAIHKKYLMEQLNLIEVNKEHLKERINDVKRFFKRQMNNKDFIDDTKLQQEVTSLKSFIQKELVNVVDKTQLQTLSSLISNLDDKIKKQKKRS
;
A
#
# COMPACT_ATOMS: atom_id res chain seq x y z
N MET A 1 53.78 48.84 89.51
CA MET A 1 52.53 48.11 89.19
C MET A 1 51.88 48.79 88.01
N ALA A 2 51.89 48.13 86.86
CA ALA A 2 51.37 48.64 85.60
C ALA A 2 49.90 48.25 85.46
N ASN A 3 49.06 49.18 84.99
CA ASN A 3 47.81 48.87 84.31
C ASN A 3 47.55 49.98 83.28
N LYS A 4 48.03 49.73 82.05
CA LYS A 4 47.73 50.51 80.85
C LYS A 4 46.43 49.96 80.25
N PHE A 5 45.29 50.57 80.55
CA PHE A 5 44.07 50.33 79.78
C PHE A 5 44.10 51.23 78.55
N GLY A 6 44.79 50.77 77.51
CA GLY A 6 44.67 51.33 76.17
C GLY A 6 43.30 50.96 75.61
N LEU A 7 42.33 51.87 75.73
CA LEU A 7 41.08 51.80 74.97
C LEU A 7 41.36 52.29 73.54
N GLY A 8 42.10 51.48 72.78
CA GLY A 8 42.05 51.54 71.34
C GLY A 8 40.71 50.98 70.90
N SER A 9 39.85 51.83 70.33
CA SER A 9 38.61 51.41 69.70
C SER A 9 38.92 50.38 68.62
N LEU A 10 38.56 49.12 68.86
CA LEU A 10 38.46 48.13 67.79
C LEU A 10 37.40 48.65 66.81
N SER A 11 37.84 49.03 65.61
CA SER A 11 36.91 49.25 64.51
C SER A 11 36.23 47.90 64.24
N LEU A 12 34.93 47.80 64.51
CA LEU A 12 34.14 46.68 64.00
C LEU A 12 34.15 46.79 62.48
N GLU A 13 35.01 46.01 61.82
CA GLU A 13 34.81 45.70 60.41
C GLU A 13 33.47 44.99 60.31
N THR A 14 32.48 45.71 59.78
CA THR A 14 31.21 45.13 59.34
C THR A 14 31.46 44.43 58.00
N THR A 15 32.32 43.40 57.99
CA THR A 15 32.20 42.37 56.98
C THR A 15 30.88 41.67 57.24
N LYS A 16 29.85 42.07 56.50
CA LYS A 16 28.59 41.33 56.37
C LYS A 16 28.95 39.83 56.24
N PRO A 17 28.50 38.94 57.13
CA PRO A 17 28.42 37.54 56.76
C PRO A 17 27.25 37.44 55.77
N ASN A 18 27.50 37.75 54.50
CA ASN A 18 26.66 37.29 53.40
C ASN A 18 26.86 35.77 53.29
N THR A 19 26.25 35.03 54.19
CA THR A 19 26.22 33.56 54.19
C THR A 19 25.00 33.05 54.95
N THR A 20 23.82 33.30 54.40
CA THR A 20 22.64 32.43 54.62
C THR A 20 22.01 32.05 53.29
N ALA A 21 22.85 31.64 52.34
CA ALA A 21 22.42 31.04 51.07
C ALA A 21 23.18 29.76 50.72
N TRP A 22 23.85 29.10 51.68
CA TRP A 22 24.80 28.02 51.38
C TRP A 22 24.79 26.80 52.30
N ILE A 23 23.62 26.32 52.74
CA ILE A 23 23.50 24.89 53.10
C ILE A 23 22.15 24.35 52.63
N ASN A 24 21.97 24.31 51.30
CA ASN A 24 21.30 23.21 50.62
C ASN A 24 22.11 22.88 49.35
N LYS A 25 23.40 22.61 49.54
CA LYS A 25 24.19 21.80 48.60
C LYS A 25 23.79 20.33 48.78
N ALA A 26 22.50 20.05 48.75
CA ALA A 26 21.94 18.74 48.99
C ALA A 26 21.99 17.94 47.68
N LYS A 27 23.19 17.45 47.37
CA LYS A 27 23.51 16.40 46.36
C LYS A 27 23.15 16.78 44.90
N PRO A 28 24.04 16.64 43.91
CA PRO A 28 23.80 17.05 42.51
C PRO A 28 22.74 16.23 41.74
N TYR A 29 21.86 15.51 42.46
CA TYR A 29 20.97 14.48 41.92
C TYR A 29 19.53 14.58 42.43
N PHE A 30 19.16 15.65 43.13
CA PHE A 30 17.78 15.84 43.62
C PHE A 30 17.23 17.15 43.07
N LEU A 31 16.07 17.04 42.43
CA LEU A 31 15.27 18.18 42.01
C LEU A 31 14.48 18.72 43.21
N ASP A 32 14.26 20.02 43.23
CA ASP A 32 13.36 20.65 44.20
C ASP A 32 11.90 20.16 44.02
N GLN A 33 11.23 19.84 45.14
CA GLN A 33 9.88 19.27 45.12
C GLN A 33 8.79 20.21 44.59
N ILE A 34 9.08 21.51 44.54
CA ILE A 34 8.11 22.57 44.19
C ILE A 34 8.40 23.12 42.77
N GLY A 35 9.43 22.62 42.11
CA GLY A 35 9.80 23.02 40.76
C GLY A 35 11.30 23.10 40.61
N ASP A 36 11.80 22.43 39.60
CA ASP A 36 13.17 22.51 39.13
C ASP A 36 13.17 22.24 37.62
N ILE A 37 14.22 22.70 36.93
CA ILE A 37 14.39 22.47 35.50
C ILE A 37 15.37 21.32 35.32
N LEU A 38 14.87 20.21 34.80
CA LEU A 38 15.73 19.14 34.28
C LEU A 38 16.52 19.67 33.07
N GLN A 39 17.83 19.81 33.22
CA GLN A 39 18.74 20.16 32.13
C GLN A 39 19.33 18.90 31.50
N GLY A 40 19.42 18.88 30.16
CA GLY A 40 19.92 17.74 29.39
C GLY A 40 18.85 16.70 29.04
N ASP A 41 19.30 15.57 28.49
CA ASP A 41 18.41 14.48 28.07
C ASP A 41 17.89 13.70 29.29
N LEU A 42 16.59 13.43 29.31
CA LEU A 42 15.96 12.59 30.32
C LEU A 42 15.89 11.14 29.84
N ASP A 43 16.81 10.30 30.30
CA ASP A 43 16.75 8.85 30.10
C ASP A 43 15.89 8.19 31.18
N MET A 44 14.77 7.60 30.77
CA MET A 44 13.85 6.88 31.66
C MET A 44 14.15 5.38 31.76
N ASN A 45 15.28 4.88 31.26
CA ASN A 45 15.71 3.47 31.32
C ASN A 45 14.60 2.47 30.98
N ASN A 46 13.87 2.75 29.88
CA ASN A 46 12.74 1.96 29.39
C ASN A 46 11.52 1.86 30.34
N PHE A 47 11.42 2.74 31.34
CA PHE A 47 10.22 2.90 32.15
C PHE A 47 9.18 3.80 31.45
N SER A 48 7.90 3.47 31.65
CA SER A 48 6.78 4.26 31.14
C SER A 48 6.51 5.47 32.04
N ILE A 49 6.22 6.62 31.43
CA ILE A 49 5.64 7.78 32.13
C ILE A 49 4.12 7.63 32.10
N THR A 50 3.50 7.57 33.28
CA THR A 50 2.04 7.38 33.43
C THR A 50 1.38 8.66 33.95
N ASN A 51 0.04 8.72 33.86
CA ASN A 51 -0.77 9.85 34.36
C ASN A 51 -0.46 11.22 33.74
N LEU A 52 0.00 11.25 32.49
CA LEU A 52 0.13 12.49 31.71
C LEU A 52 -1.25 13.06 31.37
N LYS A 53 -1.41 14.38 31.56
CA LYS A 53 -2.58 15.14 31.09
C LYS A 53 -2.50 15.30 29.56
N SER A 54 -3.64 15.52 28.90
CA SER A 54 -3.66 15.91 27.49
C SER A 54 -2.86 17.20 27.27
N PRO A 55 -2.12 17.32 26.15
CA PRO A 55 -1.32 18.50 25.84
C PRO A 55 -2.21 19.74 25.55
N GLU A 56 -1.78 20.90 26.01
CA GLU A 56 -2.39 22.21 25.75
C GLU A 56 -1.47 23.13 24.94
N ASN A 57 -0.14 22.97 25.07
CA ASN A 57 0.88 23.75 24.37
C ASN A 57 1.72 22.87 23.43
N ASP A 58 2.41 23.51 22.48
CA ASP A 58 3.22 22.84 21.45
C ASP A 58 4.35 21.95 22.02
N ASN A 59 4.85 22.28 23.21
CA ASN A 59 5.97 21.57 23.84
C ASN A 59 5.54 20.55 24.90
N ASP A 60 4.23 20.31 25.06
CA ASP A 60 3.73 19.37 26.05
C ASP A 60 3.97 17.92 25.62
N ALA A 61 4.27 17.05 26.59
CA ALA A 61 4.36 15.61 26.34
C ALA A 61 2.99 15.02 26.00
N ILE A 62 2.94 14.16 24.99
CA ILE A 62 1.69 13.52 24.56
C ILE A 62 1.56 12.10 25.13
N HIS A 63 0.34 11.73 25.56
CA HIS A 63 0.02 10.35 25.91
C HIS A 63 -0.59 9.59 24.71
N LYS A 64 -0.49 8.26 24.72
CA LYS A 64 -0.95 7.38 23.63
C LYS A 64 -2.40 7.63 23.20
N LYS A 65 -3.31 7.84 24.17
CA LYS A 65 -4.73 8.09 23.87
C LYS A 65 -4.94 9.34 22.98
N TYR A 66 -4.26 10.45 23.27
CA TYR A 66 -4.36 11.68 22.48
C TYR A 66 -3.87 11.42 21.05
N LEU A 67 -2.72 10.77 20.88
CA LEU A 67 -2.19 10.41 19.55
C LEU A 67 -3.20 9.58 18.74
N MET A 68 -3.83 8.57 19.35
CA MET A 68 -4.81 7.73 18.67
C MET A 68 -6.07 8.51 18.27
N GLU A 69 -6.53 9.42 19.13
CA GLU A 69 -7.65 10.32 18.80
C GLU A 69 -7.29 11.23 17.62
N GLN A 70 -6.11 11.84 17.62
CA GLN A 70 -5.63 12.67 16.50
C GLN A 70 -5.51 11.86 15.20
N LEU A 71 -4.98 10.64 15.25
CA LEU A 71 -4.90 9.76 14.08
C LEU A 71 -6.28 9.37 13.54
N ASN A 72 -7.26 9.15 14.42
CA ASN A 72 -8.64 8.86 14.01
C ASN A 72 -9.33 10.08 13.38
N LEU A 73 -8.88 11.30 13.69
CA LEU A 73 -9.35 12.53 13.05
C LEU A 73 -8.75 12.75 11.66
N ILE A 74 -7.74 11.97 11.25
CA ILE A 74 -7.24 12.00 9.87
C ILE A 74 -8.34 11.45 8.96
N GLU A 75 -9.19 12.36 8.51
CA GLU A 75 -10.33 12.05 7.67
C GLU A 75 -9.85 11.63 6.29
N VAL A 76 -10.01 10.35 5.98
CA VAL A 76 -9.94 9.90 4.59
C VAL A 76 -11.16 10.45 3.87
N ASN A 77 -10.96 11.33 2.91
CA ASN A 77 -12.04 11.85 2.07
C ASN A 77 -12.66 10.71 1.24
N LYS A 78 -13.71 10.08 1.79
CA LYS A 78 -14.39 8.93 1.20
C LYS A 78 -15.06 9.29 -0.13
N GLU A 79 -15.49 10.54 -0.29
CA GLU A 79 -16.13 11.00 -1.53
C GLU A 79 -15.11 11.07 -2.67
N HIS A 80 -13.93 11.64 -2.43
CA HIS A 80 -12.84 11.64 -3.43
C HIS A 80 -12.42 10.21 -3.82
N LEU A 81 -12.39 9.27 -2.86
CA LEU A 81 -12.11 7.86 -3.17
C LEU A 81 -13.22 7.23 -4.04
N LYS A 82 -14.50 7.53 -3.76
CA LYS A 82 -15.62 7.06 -4.59
C LYS A 82 -15.53 7.60 -6.01
N GLU A 83 -15.20 8.89 -6.18
CA GLU A 83 -14.98 9.50 -7.49
C GLU A 83 -13.88 8.77 -8.26
N ARG A 84 -12.71 8.57 -7.63
CA ARG A 84 -11.60 7.83 -8.24
C ARG A 84 -11.99 6.39 -8.63
N ILE A 85 -12.77 5.70 -7.80
CA ILE A 85 -13.28 4.36 -8.11
C ILE A 85 -14.23 4.41 -9.33
N ASN A 86 -15.07 5.44 -9.43
CA ASN A 86 -15.98 5.61 -10.55
C ASN A 86 -15.22 5.89 -11.86
N ASP A 87 -14.15 6.68 -11.82
CA ASP A 87 -13.29 6.91 -12.99
C ASP A 87 -12.64 5.63 -13.49
N VAL A 88 -12.10 4.81 -12.58
CA VAL A 88 -11.54 3.49 -12.92
C VAL A 88 -12.60 2.58 -13.54
N LYS A 89 -13.81 2.52 -12.97
CA LYS A 89 -14.92 1.75 -13.54
C LYS A 89 -15.29 2.23 -14.95
N ARG A 90 -15.34 3.56 -15.15
CA ARG A 90 -15.64 4.16 -16.45
C ARG A 90 -14.56 3.84 -17.48
N PHE A 91 -13.29 3.83 -17.08
CA PHE A 91 -12.18 3.41 -17.93
C PHE A 91 -12.36 1.97 -18.43
N PHE A 92 -12.55 1.00 -17.53
CA PHE A 92 -12.73 -0.41 -17.93
C PHE A 92 -13.96 -0.61 -18.81
N LYS A 93 -15.07 0.08 -18.50
CA LYS A 93 -16.28 0.04 -19.35
C LYS A 93 -16.00 0.57 -20.77
N ARG A 94 -15.20 1.62 -20.91
CA ARG A 94 -14.77 2.13 -22.23
C ARG A 94 -13.85 1.13 -22.95
N GLN A 95 -12.93 0.48 -22.25
CA GLN A 95 -12.07 -0.54 -22.85
C GLN A 95 -12.90 -1.71 -23.42
N MET A 96 -13.90 -2.18 -22.69
CA MET A 96 -14.80 -3.26 -23.14
C MET A 96 -15.72 -2.83 -24.29
N ASN A 97 -16.11 -1.55 -24.35
CA ASN A 97 -17.03 -1.03 -25.35
C ASN A 97 -16.32 -0.46 -26.59
N ASN A 98 -14.98 -0.43 -26.62
CA ASN A 98 -14.26 0.01 -27.81
C ASN A 98 -14.35 -1.09 -28.88
N LYS A 99 -14.82 -0.71 -30.07
CA LYS A 99 -15.06 -1.61 -31.22
C LYS A 99 -13.78 -2.25 -31.77
N ASP A 100 -12.61 -1.75 -31.37
CA ASP A 100 -11.29 -2.26 -31.73
C ASP A 100 -10.81 -3.41 -30.83
N PHE A 101 -11.53 -3.71 -29.73
CA PHE A 101 -11.38 -5.00 -29.09
C PHE A 101 -12.13 -6.00 -29.97
N ILE A 102 -11.38 -6.75 -30.78
CA ILE A 102 -11.92 -7.93 -31.46
C ILE A 102 -12.44 -8.82 -30.35
N ASP A 103 -13.76 -8.77 -30.15
CA ASP A 103 -14.48 -9.71 -29.31
C ASP A 103 -14.16 -11.10 -29.87
N ASP A 104 -13.43 -11.91 -29.11
CA ASP A 104 -13.03 -13.26 -29.50
C ASP A 104 -14.23 -14.06 -30.02
N THR A 105 -15.44 -13.76 -29.53
CA THR A 105 -16.68 -14.40 -30.00
C THR A 105 -17.03 -14.05 -31.44
N LYS A 106 -16.83 -12.79 -31.88
CA LYS A 106 -17.07 -12.36 -33.27
C LYS A 106 -16.06 -12.98 -34.23
N LEU A 107 -14.79 -13.01 -33.84
CA LEU A 107 -13.74 -13.65 -34.64
C LEU A 107 -14.01 -15.15 -34.78
N GLN A 108 -14.40 -15.83 -33.70
CA GLN A 108 -14.81 -17.23 -33.74
C GLN A 108 -16.03 -17.46 -34.65
N GLN A 109 -17.02 -16.56 -34.62
CA GLN A 109 -18.20 -16.64 -35.46
C GLN A 109 -17.88 -16.45 -36.95
N GLU A 110 -17.01 -15.50 -37.29
CA GLU A 110 -16.54 -15.28 -38.67
C GLU A 110 -15.72 -16.48 -39.18
N VAL A 111 -14.80 -17.01 -38.36
CA VAL A 111 -14.01 -18.20 -38.69
C VAL A 111 -14.90 -19.43 -38.90
N THR A 112 -15.93 -19.60 -38.07
CA THR A 112 -16.89 -20.71 -38.20
C THR A 112 -17.71 -20.58 -39.48
N SER A 113 -18.18 -19.36 -39.79
CA SER A 113 -18.92 -19.07 -41.03
C SER A 113 -18.08 -19.38 -42.27
N LEU A 114 -16.81 -18.94 -42.28
CA LEU A 114 -15.85 -19.21 -43.36
C LEU A 114 -15.57 -20.71 -43.50
N LYS A 115 -15.37 -21.43 -42.40
CA LYS A 115 -15.17 -22.88 -42.41
C LYS A 115 -16.34 -23.62 -43.04
N SER A 116 -17.57 -23.25 -42.66
CA SER A 116 -18.80 -23.83 -43.22
C SER A 116 -18.94 -23.54 -44.72
N PHE A 117 -18.64 -22.31 -45.13
CA PHE A 117 -18.67 -21.91 -46.55
C PHE A 117 -17.67 -22.73 -47.39
N ILE A 118 -16.41 -22.82 -46.97
CA ILE A 118 -15.37 -23.60 -47.68
C ILE A 118 -15.75 -25.07 -47.76
N GLN A 119 -16.28 -25.65 -46.67
CA GLN A 119 -16.76 -27.03 -46.69
C GLN A 119 -17.86 -27.25 -47.72
N LYS A 120 -18.82 -26.31 -47.83
CA LYS A 120 -19.89 -26.38 -48.82
C LYS A 120 -19.37 -26.28 -50.25
N GLU A 121 -18.45 -25.34 -50.53
CA GLU A 121 -17.86 -25.18 -51.85
C GLU A 121 -17.04 -26.41 -52.29
N LEU A 122 -16.24 -26.99 -51.39
CA LEU A 122 -15.49 -28.22 -51.69
C LEU A 122 -16.40 -29.42 -51.99
N VAL A 123 -17.56 -29.53 -51.31
CA VAL A 123 -18.56 -30.56 -51.60
C VAL A 123 -19.24 -30.33 -52.95
N ASN A 124 -19.40 -29.08 -53.39
CA ASN A 124 -19.98 -28.76 -54.70
C ASN A 124 -19.00 -29.02 -55.85
N VAL A 125 -17.70 -28.77 -55.67
CA VAL A 125 -16.66 -29.04 -56.67
C VAL A 125 -16.46 -30.54 -56.88
N VAL A 126 -16.62 -31.33 -55.82
CA VAL A 126 -16.66 -32.79 -55.89
C VAL A 126 -18.11 -33.23 -55.99
N ASP A 127 -18.74 -32.97 -57.14
CA ASP A 127 -20.11 -33.43 -57.40
C ASP A 127 -20.16 -34.96 -57.21
N LYS A 128 -20.78 -35.38 -56.10
CA LYS A 128 -20.84 -36.79 -55.68
C LYS A 128 -21.40 -37.68 -56.78
N THR A 129 -22.24 -37.13 -57.66
CA THR A 129 -22.83 -37.84 -58.80
C THR A 129 -21.78 -38.23 -59.85
N GLN A 130 -20.80 -37.36 -60.11
CA GLN A 130 -19.71 -37.63 -61.04
C GLN A 130 -18.77 -38.70 -60.50
N LEU A 131 -18.43 -38.65 -59.21
CA LEU A 131 -17.63 -39.70 -58.56
C LEU A 131 -18.33 -41.06 -58.56
N GLN A 132 -19.63 -41.10 -58.30
CA GLN A 132 -20.42 -42.34 -58.35
C GLN A 132 -20.47 -42.93 -59.77
N THR A 133 -20.57 -42.07 -60.79
CA THR A 133 -20.56 -42.48 -62.19
C THR A 133 -19.20 -43.05 -62.58
N LEU A 134 -18.09 -42.39 -62.23
CA LEU A 134 -16.73 -42.89 -62.43
C LEU A 134 -16.50 -44.23 -61.73
N SER A 135 -16.93 -44.36 -60.47
CA SER A 135 -16.83 -45.61 -59.71
C SER A 135 -17.56 -46.77 -60.40
N SER A 136 -18.75 -46.50 -60.95
CA SER A 136 -19.54 -47.51 -61.68
C SER A 136 -18.86 -47.93 -62.98
N LEU A 137 -18.27 -46.98 -63.71
CA LEU A 137 -17.52 -47.26 -64.93
C LEU A 137 -16.25 -48.09 -64.65
N ILE A 138 -15.52 -47.77 -63.58
CA ILE A 138 -14.33 -48.53 -63.15
C ILE A 138 -14.71 -49.98 -62.80
N SER A 139 -15.78 -50.18 -62.01
CA SER A 139 -16.24 -51.53 -61.66
C SER A 139 -16.62 -52.35 -62.90
N ASN A 140 -17.28 -51.72 -63.87
CA ASN A 140 -17.63 -52.38 -65.14
C ASN A 140 -16.40 -52.75 -65.98
N LEU A 141 -15.33 -51.93 -65.95
CA LEU A 141 -14.07 -52.24 -66.63
C LEU A 141 -13.35 -53.40 -65.95
N ASP A 142 -13.29 -53.42 -64.62
CA ASP A 142 -12.68 -54.52 -63.86
C ASP A 142 -13.34 -55.87 -64.18
N ASP A 143 -14.68 -55.89 -64.27
CA ASP A 143 -15.42 -57.09 -64.63
C ASP A 143 -15.13 -57.55 -66.06
N LYS A 144 -14.96 -56.62 -67.01
CA LYS A 144 -14.56 -56.95 -68.39
C LYS A 144 -13.13 -57.49 -68.44
N ILE A 145 -12.19 -56.90 -67.71
CA ILE A 145 -10.80 -57.36 -67.63
C ILE A 145 -10.75 -58.77 -67.02
N LYS A 146 -11.47 -59.01 -65.91
CA LYS A 146 -11.57 -60.35 -65.30
C LYS A 146 -12.13 -61.39 -66.27
N LYS A 147 -13.14 -61.03 -67.06
CA LYS A 147 -13.73 -61.92 -68.08
C LYS A 147 -12.78 -62.19 -69.24
N GLN A 148 -12.00 -61.22 -69.69
CA GLN A 148 -10.98 -61.45 -70.73
C GLN A 148 -9.84 -62.35 -70.23
N LYS A 149 -9.33 -62.13 -69.01
CA LYS A 149 -8.29 -62.99 -68.41
C LYS A 149 -8.71 -64.46 -68.24
N LYS A 150 -10.00 -64.75 -68.12
CA LYS A 150 -10.51 -66.13 -68.05
C LYS A 150 -10.65 -66.79 -69.44
N ARG A 151 -10.55 -66.03 -70.52
CA ARG A 151 -10.73 -66.49 -71.91
C ARG A 151 -9.42 -66.59 -72.71
N SER A 152 -8.32 -66.05 -72.20
CA SER A 152 -6.94 -66.31 -72.66
C SER A 152 -6.32 -67.44 -71.84
#